data_AF-A0A0G1HA94-F1
#
_entry.id   AF-A0A0G1HA94-F1
#
_cell.length_a   1.000
_cell.length_b   1.000
_cell.length_c   1.000
_cell.angle_alpha   90.00
_cell.angle_beta   90.00
_cell.angle_gamma   90.00
#
_symmetry.space_group_name_H-M   'P 1'
#
loop_
_entity.id
_entity.type
_entity.pdbx_description
1 polymer ?
#
loop_
_entity_poly.entity_id
_entity_poly.type
_entity_poly.pdbx_seq_one_letter_code
_entity_poly.pdbx_strand_id
1 'polypeptide(L)'
;MKIDILTIFPEMFEKVFSTSIIGRATGTGLVEIKIHNLRDWSSDNYKSVDDRPFGGGAGMVMRVDVVDRALEDLRKPGSKVILMDTKGEMYSQKEAEVLKSEEHLIFIAPHFEGMDHRVHDHLADKVYSIGGYVLSGGELPVMVVVDSIIRLIPGALGNPESLTEESYSEEIEMEYPQYTRPAEYKGWKVPEVLLSGDHKKISEWRKKK
;
A
#
# COMPACT_ATOMS: atom_id res chain seq x y z
N MET A 1 4.43 -7.63 12.57
CA MET A 1 3.60 -6.45 12.22
C MET A 1 2.15 -6.87 12.10
N LYS A 2 1.23 -6.06 12.60
CA LYS A 2 -0.22 -6.20 12.41
C LYS A 2 -0.74 -5.07 11.51
N ILE A 3 -1.63 -5.40 10.58
CA ILE A 3 -2.30 -4.44 9.70
C ILE A 3 -3.81 -4.66 9.80
N ASP A 4 -4.54 -3.67 10.31
CA ASP A 4 -6.01 -3.63 10.23
C ASP A 4 -6.43 -2.69 9.09
N ILE A 5 -7.42 -3.09 8.30
CA ILE A 5 -7.93 -2.30 7.17
C ILE A 5 -9.41 -2.07 7.36
N LEU A 6 -9.79 -0.81 7.39
CA LEU A 6 -11.16 -0.34 7.49
C LEU A 6 -11.67 0.00 6.09
N THR A 7 -12.65 -0.76 5.60
CA THR A 7 -13.23 -0.60 4.26
C THR A 7 -14.72 -0.94 4.31
N ILE A 8 -15.44 -0.60 3.25
CA ILE A 8 -16.79 -1.08 3.00
C ILE A 8 -16.83 -2.21 1.95
N PHE A 9 -15.68 -2.65 1.41
CA PHE A 9 -15.58 -3.77 0.47
C PHE A 9 -14.46 -4.74 0.84
N PRO A 10 -14.59 -5.49 1.95
CA PRO A 10 -13.58 -6.47 2.37
C PRO A 10 -13.17 -7.47 1.27
N GLU A 11 -14.14 -7.88 0.46
CA GLU A 11 -13.99 -8.86 -0.62
C GLU A 11 -12.97 -8.44 -1.69
N MET A 12 -12.70 -7.13 -1.84
CA MET A 12 -11.70 -6.64 -2.79
C MET A 12 -10.28 -7.07 -2.42
N PHE A 13 -10.02 -7.27 -1.12
CA PHE A 13 -8.69 -7.56 -0.61
C PHE A 13 -8.36 -9.06 -0.60
N GLU A 14 -9.37 -9.92 -0.49
CA GLU A 14 -9.19 -11.35 -0.21
C GLU A 14 -8.21 -12.02 -1.18
N LYS A 15 -8.42 -11.86 -2.49
CA LYS A 15 -7.57 -12.50 -3.50
C LYS A 15 -6.22 -11.82 -3.66
N VAL A 16 -6.15 -10.51 -3.48
CA VAL A 16 -4.87 -9.78 -3.57
C VAL A 16 -3.96 -10.23 -2.43
N PHE A 17 -4.48 -10.28 -1.20
CA PHE A 17 -3.67 -10.60 -0.03
C PHE A 17 -3.45 -12.09 0.20
N SER A 18 -4.23 -12.96 -0.42
CA SER A 18 -3.96 -14.40 -0.41
C SER A 18 -2.94 -14.84 -1.48
N THR A 19 -2.40 -13.93 -2.29
CA THR A 19 -1.62 -14.26 -3.48
C THR A 19 -0.18 -13.75 -3.38
N SER A 20 0.75 -14.45 -4.04
CA SER A 20 2.15 -14.04 -4.22
C SER A 20 2.88 -13.69 -2.90
N ILE A 21 3.60 -12.57 -2.84
CA ILE A 21 4.44 -12.16 -1.70
C ILE A 21 3.59 -11.94 -0.45
N ILE A 22 2.48 -11.21 -0.56
CA ILE A 22 1.58 -10.94 0.58
C ILE A 22 0.98 -12.24 1.13
N GLY A 23 0.52 -13.13 0.24
CA GLY A 23 -0.01 -14.44 0.63
C GLY A 23 1.02 -15.33 1.34
N ARG A 24 2.29 -15.29 0.91
CA ARG A 24 3.37 -15.99 1.62
C ARG A 24 3.67 -15.37 2.97
N ALA A 25 3.78 -14.04 3.04
CA ALA A 25 4.09 -13.32 4.28
C ALA A 25 3.00 -13.54 5.35
N THR A 26 1.74 -13.56 4.95
CA THR A 26 0.63 -13.90 5.86
C THR A 26 0.65 -15.39 6.24
N GLY A 27 0.87 -16.29 5.28
CA GLY A 27 0.94 -17.73 5.52
C GLY A 27 2.08 -18.20 6.44
N THR A 28 3.20 -17.45 6.50
CA THR A 28 4.32 -17.72 7.42
C THR A 28 4.19 -17.00 8.76
N GLY A 29 3.15 -16.18 8.95
CA GLY A 29 2.96 -15.37 10.15
C GLY A 29 3.90 -14.16 10.25
N LEU A 30 4.56 -13.77 9.16
CA LEU A 30 5.42 -12.60 9.12
C LEU A 30 4.63 -11.30 9.32
N VAL A 31 3.41 -11.27 8.79
CA VAL A 31 2.44 -10.19 8.94
C VAL A 31 1.04 -10.75 9.21
N GLU A 32 0.32 -10.14 10.14
CA GLU A 32 -1.10 -10.40 10.36
C GLU A 32 -1.91 -9.29 9.68
N ILE A 33 -2.78 -9.64 8.73
CA ILE A 33 -3.68 -8.68 8.07
C ILE A 33 -5.12 -9.02 8.43
N LYS A 34 -5.87 -8.03 8.93
CA LYS A 34 -7.31 -8.14 9.15
C LYS A 34 -8.04 -7.07 8.36
N ILE A 35 -9.03 -7.51 7.61
CA ILE A 35 -9.88 -6.63 6.81
C ILE A 35 -11.23 -6.56 7.50
N HIS A 36 -11.67 -5.35 7.81
CA HIS A 36 -12.87 -5.11 8.59
C HIS A 36 -13.88 -4.32 7.77
N ASN A 37 -15.15 -4.74 7.83
CA ASN A 37 -16.23 -4.01 7.23
C ASN A 37 -16.67 -2.88 8.18
N LEU A 38 -16.48 -1.62 7.79
CA LEU A 38 -16.89 -0.45 8.59
C LEU A 38 -18.37 -0.48 8.97
N ARG A 39 -19.20 -1.18 8.19
CA ARG A 39 -20.63 -1.40 8.48
C ARG A 39 -20.89 -2.09 9.82
N ASP A 40 -19.92 -2.83 10.35
CA ASP A 40 -20.07 -3.52 11.64
C ASP A 40 -19.94 -2.57 12.84
N TRP A 41 -19.38 -1.37 12.64
CA TRP A 41 -19.42 -0.27 13.61
C TRP A 41 -20.48 0.76 13.27
N SER A 42 -21.48 0.45 12.44
CA SER A 42 -22.62 1.37 12.27
C SER A 42 -23.45 1.47 13.57
N SER A 43 -24.13 2.60 13.78
CA SER A 43 -25.01 2.81 14.95
C SER A 43 -26.46 2.46 14.67
N ASP A 44 -26.81 2.20 13.41
CA ASP A 44 -28.18 1.99 12.97
C ASP A 44 -28.41 0.58 12.41
N ASN A 45 -29.68 0.19 12.33
CA ASN A 45 -30.09 -1.12 11.86
C ASN A 45 -29.87 -1.32 10.34
N TYR A 46 -29.62 -0.24 9.60
CA TYR A 46 -29.38 -0.28 8.15
C TYR A 46 -27.89 -0.43 7.82
N LYS A 47 -27.04 -0.44 8.86
CA LYS A 47 -25.59 -0.45 8.74
C LYS A 47 -25.05 0.71 7.90
N SER A 48 -25.64 1.90 8.05
CA SER A 48 -25.20 3.10 7.31
C SER A 48 -23.81 3.54 7.78
N VAL A 49 -22.97 3.94 6.82
CA VAL A 49 -21.57 4.35 7.03
C VAL A 49 -21.29 5.73 6.46
N ASP A 50 -22.28 6.31 5.82
CA ASP A 50 -22.25 7.56 5.08
C ASP A 50 -23.53 8.36 5.34
N ASP A 51 -23.47 9.67 5.10
CA ASP A 51 -24.63 10.56 5.12
C ASP A 51 -24.42 11.71 4.12
N ARG A 52 -25.46 12.52 3.91
CA ARG A 52 -25.39 13.71 3.06
C ARG A 52 -24.42 14.74 3.65
N PRO A 53 -23.63 15.42 2.81
CA PRO A 53 -22.73 16.47 3.27
C PRO A 53 -23.50 17.66 3.86
N PHE A 54 -23.01 18.17 4.99
CA PHE A 54 -23.43 19.49 5.48
C PHE A 54 -23.09 20.57 4.45
N GLY A 55 -23.98 21.55 4.28
CA GLY A 55 -23.84 22.60 3.25
C GLY A 55 -24.38 22.21 1.87
N GLY A 56 -24.86 20.97 1.70
CA GLY A 56 -25.33 20.46 0.41
C GLY A 56 -24.18 20.01 -0.49
N GLY A 57 -24.53 19.54 -1.69
CA GLY A 57 -23.59 18.90 -2.62
C GLY A 57 -24.16 17.60 -3.18
N ALA A 58 -23.47 17.05 -4.19
CA ALA A 58 -23.77 15.72 -4.70
C ALA A 58 -23.10 14.66 -3.82
N GLY A 59 -23.60 13.42 -3.90
CA GLY A 59 -22.98 12.27 -3.27
C GLY A 59 -23.17 12.18 -1.76
N MET A 60 -22.36 11.32 -1.14
CA MET A 60 -22.41 10.96 0.27
C MET A 60 -21.01 11.06 0.86
N VAL A 61 -20.90 11.37 2.15
CA VAL A 61 -19.63 11.47 2.88
C VAL A 61 -19.63 10.45 4.00
N MET A 62 -18.52 9.71 4.13
CA MET A 62 -18.38 8.73 5.19
C MET A 62 -18.37 9.39 6.57
N ARG A 63 -19.09 8.79 7.51
CA ARG A 63 -19.34 9.35 8.83
C ARG A 63 -18.18 9.13 9.79
N VAL A 64 -17.75 10.21 10.45
CA VAL A 64 -16.68 10.17 11.46
C VAL A 64 -16.98 9.22 12.61
N ASP A 65 -18.22 9.14 13.08
CA ASP A 65 -18.57 8.36 14.28
C ASP A 65 -18.50 6.84 14.07
N VAL A 66 -18.58 6.38 12.82
CA VAL A 66 -18.40 4.96 12.46
C VAL A 66 -16.92 4.61 12.47
N VAL A 67 -16.08 5.48 11.88
CA VAL A 67 -14.63 5.31 11.87
C VAL A 67 -14.07 5.41 13.28
N ASP A 68 -14.51 6.38 14.07
CA ASP A 68 -14.06 6.60 15.44
C ASP A 68 -14.31 5.35 16.31
N ARG A 69 -15.53 4.78 16.26
CA ARG A 69 -15.84 3.53 16.98
C ARG A 69 -15.00 2.34 16.53
N ALA A 70 -14.68 2.24 15.23
CA ALA A 70 -13.77 1.21 14.75
C ALA A 70 -12.35 1.39 15.28
N LEU A 71 -11.88 2.63 15.36
CA LEU A 71 -10.58 2.96 15.94
C LEU A 71 -10.55 2.75 17.46
N GLU A 72 -11.61 3.06 18.20
CA GLU A 72 -11.70 2.78 19.65
C GLU A 72 -11.51 1.28 19.97
N ASP A 73 -12.06 0.40 19.13
CA ASP A 73 -11.93 -1.05 19.29
C ASP A 73 -10.53 -1.56 18.91
N LEU A 74 -10.04 -1.13 17.74
CA LEU A 74 -8.84 -1.69 17.13
C LEU A 74 -7.54 -1.06 17.61
N ARG A 75 -7.52 0.27 17.84
CA ARG A 75 -6.31 1.03 18.16
C ARG A 75 -5.73 0.57 19.50
N LYS A 76 -4.40 0.52 19.56
CA LYS A 76 -3.58 0.21 20.73
C LYS A 76 -2.49 1.28 20.89
N PRO A 77 -1.84 1.38 22.06
CA PRO A 77 -0.68 2.24 22.20
C PRO A 77 0.37 1.90 21.12
N GLY A 78 0.80 2.89 20.35
CA GLY A 78 1.74 2.71 19.25
C GLY A 78 1.13 2.43 17.87
N SER A 79 -0.20 2.24 17.76
CA SER A 79 -0.82 2.09 16.44
C SER A 79 -0.68 3.37 15.59
N LYS A 80 -0.41 3.20 14.30
CA LYS A 80 -0.44 4.29 13.31
C LYS A 80 -1.72 4.21 12.46
N VAL A 81 -2.52 5.27 12.47
CA VAL A 81 -3.72 5.38 11.64
C VAL A 81 -3.40 6.14 10.36
N ILE A 82 -3.69 5.50 9.21
CA ILE A 82 -3.36 6.01 7.89
C ILE A 82 -4.64 6.13 7.07
N LEU A 83 -4.95 7.34 6.60
CA LEU A 83 -6.06 7.60 5.70
C LEU A 83 -5.55 7.75 4.26
N MET A 84 -6.20 7.07 3.31
CA MET A 84 -5.92 7.27 1.89
C MET A 84 -6.83 8.36 1.33
N ASP A 85 -6.25 9.45 0.82
CA ASP A 85 -7.00 10.58 0.25
C ASP A 85 -6.11 11.36 -0.73
N THR A 86 -6.68 11.87 -1.82
CA THR A 86 -5.95 12.67 -2.81
C THR A 86 -5.42 13.99 -2.25
N LYS A 87 -5.96 14.47 -1.12
CA LYS A 87 -5.47 15.64 -0.37
C LYS A 87 -4.24 15.35 0.50
N GLY A 88 -3.86 14.07 0.63
CA GLY A 88 -2.73 13.63 1.45
C GLY A 88 -1.36 13.96 0.85
N GLU A 89 -0.32 13.70 1.64
CA GLU A 89 1.06 13.72 1.18
C GLU A 89 1.28 12.64 0.10
N MET A 90 2.08 12.93 -0.92
CA MET A 90 2.39 11.92 -1.93
C MET A 90 3.19 10.77 -1.31
N TYR A 91 2.62 9.57 -1.37
CA TYR A 91 3.25 8.34 -0.89
C TYR A 91 4.52 8.05 -1.70
N SER A 92 5.55 7.56 -1.03
CA SER A 92 6.85 7.25 -1.64
C SER A 92 7.49 6.02 -1.02
N GLN A 93 8.51 5.49 -1.68
CA GLN A 93 9.29 4.35 -1.16
C GLN A 93 9.92 4.65 0.21
N LYS A 94 10.30 5.92 0.47
CA LYS A 94 10.81 6.35 1.77
C LYS A 94 9.76 6.19 2.87
N GLU A 95 8.49 6.48 2.59
CA GLU A 95 7.42 6.27 3.55
C GLU A 95 7.18 4.77 3.79
N ALA A 96 7.32 3.91 2.77
CA ALA A 96 7.30 2.45 2.94
C ALA A 96 8.37 1.97 3.93
N GLU A 97 9.60 2.49 3.80
CA GLU A 97 10.72 2.18 4.69
C GLU A 97 10.48 2.60 6.14
N VAL A 98 9.81 3.74 6.36
CA VAL A 98 9.41 4.17 7.71
C VAL A 98 8.34 3.22 8.26
N LEU A 99 7.27 2.99 7.48
CA LEU A 99 6.12 2.22 7.92
C LEU A 99 6.41 0.73 8.14
N LYS A 100 7.44 0.15 7.49
CA LYS A 100 7.80 -1.27 7.68
C LYS A 100 8.24 -1.59 9.11
N SER A 101 8.66 -0.58 9.86
CA SER A 101 9.15 -0.73 11.24
C SER A 101 8.03 -0.59 12.28
N GLU A 102 6.83 -0.21 11.87
CA GLU A 102 5.68 -0.04 12.76
C GLU A 102 5.13 -1.41 13.19
N GLU A 103 4.79 -1.53 14.48
CA GLU A 103 4.24 -2.77 15.01
C GLU A 103 2.78 -2.99 14.58
N HIS A 104 2.02 -1.89 14.48
CA HIS A 104 0.59 -1.91 14.17
C HIS A 104 0.17 -0.74 13.29
N LEU A 105 -0.30 -1.05 12.08
CA LEU A 105 -0.87 -0.10 11.14
C LEU A 105 -2.39 -0.29 11.04
N ILE A 106 -3.14 0.80 10.96
CA ILE A 106 -4.57 0.81 10.69
C ILE A 106 -4.82 1.69 9.47
N PHE A 107 -5.26 1.08 8.36
CA PHE A 107 -5.58 1.81 7.14
C PHE A 107 -7.07 2.09 7.05
N ILE A 108 -7.43 3.29 6.60
CA ILE A 108 -8.79 3.69 6.27
C ILE A 108 -8.89 3.86 4.75
N ALA A 109 -9.72 3.02 4.12
CA ALA A 109 -10.08 3.13 2.72
C ALA A 109 -11.43 3.86 2.60
N PRO A 110 -11.43 5.19 2.33
CA PRO A 110 -12.67 5.92 2.15
C PRO A 110 -13.32 5.62 0.79
N HIS A 111 -14.62 5.87 0.70
CA HIS A 111 -15.41 5.73 -0.52
C HIS A 111 -16.32 6.96 -0.69
N PHE A 112 -17.17 6.95 -1.72
CA PHE A 112 -18.12 8.02 -2.04
C PHE A 112 -17.39 9.34 -2.37
N GLU A 113 -17.87 10.49 -1.87
CA GLU A 113 -17.18 11.78 -2.02
C GLU A 113 -16.02 11.95 -1.03
N GLY A 114 -15.77 10.93 -0.21
CA GLY A 114 -14.66 10.88 0.73
C GLY A 114 -15.10 10.78 2.18
N MET A 115 -14.22 11.23 3.06
CA MET A 115 -14.35 11.11 4.50
C MET A 115 -14.68 12.45 5.15
N ASP A 116 -15.48 12.43 6.22
CA ASP A 116 -15.65 13.58 7.10
C ASP A 116 -14.29 14.11 7.54
N HIS A 117 -14.06 15.42 7.35
CA HIS A 117 -12.72 16.00 7.48
C HIS A 117 -12.14 15.93 8.90
N ARG A 118 -12.99 15.73 9.92
CA ARG A 118 -12.53 15.51 11.29
C ARG A 118 -11.69 14.25 11.44
N VAL A 119 -11.84 13.28 10.53
CA VAL A 119 -10.94 12.12 10.47
C VAL A 119 -9.52 12.55 10.10
N HIS A 120 -9.37 13.45 9.12
CA HIS A 120 -8.06 14.01 8.75
C HIS A 120 -7.45 14.82 9.90
N ASP A 121 -8.24 15.66 10.55
CA ASP A 121 -7.73 16.61 11.56
C ASP A 121 -7.42 15.96 12.92
N HIS A 122 -8.11 14.86 13.27
CA HIS A 122 -8.10 14.35 14.64
C HIS A 122 -7.84 12.86 14.80
N LEU A 123 -8.15 12.04 13.79
CA LEU A 123 -8.11 10.57 13.93
C LEU A 123 -6.96 9.92 13.15
N ALA A 124 -6.63 10.45 11.97
CA ALA A 124 -5.53 9.97 11.15
C ALA A 124 -4.21 10.56 11.65
N ASP A 125 -3.19 9.71 11.79
CA ASP A 125 -1.82 10.15 12.06
C ASP A 125 -1.10 10.57 10.75
N LYS A 126 -1.51 9.95 9.64
CA LYS A 126 -1.02 10.24 8.29
C LYS A 126 -2.15 10.21 7.27
N VAL A 127 -2.06 11.08 6.28
CA VAL A 127 -2.95 11.09 5.11
C VAL A 127 -2.07 10.99 3.88
N TYR A 128 -2.25 9.94 3.07
CA TYR A 128 -1.43 9.70 1.88
C TYR A 128 -2.27 9.66 0.60
N SER A 129 -1.69 10.19 -0.48
CA SER A 129 -2.14 10.02 -1.85
C SER A 129 -1.16 9.14 -2.62
N ILE A 130 -1.65 8.28 -3.52
CA ILE A 130 -0.80 7.47 -4.41
C ILE A 130 -0.63 8.10 -5.81
N GLY A 131 -1.19 9.29 -6.04
CA GLY A 131 -1.06 9.95 -7.34
C GLY A 131 -1.98 11.15 -7.56
N GLY A 132 -1.66 11.93 -8.60
CA GLY A 132 -2.46 13.06 -9.08
C GLY A 132 -3.65 12.63 -9.95
N TYR A 133 -4.46 11.69 -9.46
CA TYR A 133 -5.64 11.16 -10.14
C TYR A 133 -6.69 10.69 -9.13
N VAL A 134 -7.92 10.50 -9.58
CA VAL A 134 -9.07 10.12 -8.74
C VAL A 134 -9.45 8.66 -9.00
N LEU A 135 -9.70 7.91 -7.93
CA LEU A 135 -10.22 6.55 -7.96
C LEU A 135 -11.60 6.53 -7.29
N SER A 136 -12.34 5.42 -7.46
CA SER A 136 -13.67 5.26 -6.85
C SER A 136 -13.63 5.08 -5.32
N GLY A 137 -12.50 4.66 -4.77
CA GLY A 137 -12.31 4.41 -3.35
C GLY A 137 -10.85 4.19 -2.97
N GLY A 138 -10.60 4.12 -1.67
CA GLY A 138 -9.29 3.96 -1.06
C GLY A 138 -8.76 2.53 -1.07
N GLU A 139 -9.53 1.55 -1.53
CA GLU A 139 -9.15 0.13 -1.48
C GLU A 139 -7.88 -0.17 -2.28
N LEU A 140 -7.81 0.29 -3.53
CA LEU A 140 -6.62 0.13 -4.38
C LEU A 140 -5.40 0.88 -3.80
N PRO A 141 -5.52 2.16 -3.36
CA PRO A 141 -4.46 2.83 -2.62
C PRO A 141 -3.94 2.07 -1.41
N VAL A 142 -4.82 1.51 -0.57
CA VAL A 142 -4.41 0.69 0.57
C VAL A 142 -3.65 -0.55 0.11
N MET A 143 -4.13 -1.26 -0.92
CA MET A 143 -3.42 -2.43 -1.46
C MET A 143 -2.01 -2.09 -1.95
N VAL A 144 -1.86 -0.96 -2.66
CA VAL A 144 -0.56 -0.49 -3.16
C VAL A 144 0.40 -0.24 -2.01
N VAL A 145 -0.04 0.51 -1.00
CA VAL A 145 0.80 0.88 0.16
C VAL A 145 1.14 -0.36 1.01
N VAL A 146 0.17 -1.25 1.24
CA VAL A 146 0.40 -2.48 2.01
C VAL A 146 1.37 -3.42 1.28
N ASP A 147 1.27 -3.56 -0.05
CA ASP A 147 2.23 -4.34 -0.84
C ASP A 147 3.65 -3.79 -0.70
N SER A 148 3.85 -2.49 -0.89
CA SER A 148 5.18 -1.87 -0.80
C SER A 148 5.80 -2.02 0.59
N ILE A 149 5.00 -1.93 1.66
CA ILE A 149 5.48 -2.15 3.03
C ILE A 149 5.88 -3.62 3.25
N ILE A 150 5.01 -4.57 2.91
CA ILE A 150 5.23 -5.99 3.19
C ILE A 150 6.46 -6.51 2.43
N ARG A 151 6.67 -6.05 1.19
CA ARG A 151 7.86 -6.41 0.39
C ARG A 151 9.17 -6.12 1.11
N LEU A 152 9.21 -5.08 1.96
CA LEU A 152 10.41 -4.66 2.67
C LEU A 152 10.65 -5.42 3.99
N ILE A 153 9.69 -6.22 4.45
CA ILE A 153 9.83 -6.96 5.70
C ILE A 153 10.82 -8.14 5.49
N PRO A 154 11.84 -8.28 6.35
CA PRO A 154 12.78 -9.41 6.26
C PRO A 154 12.07 -10.76 6.22
N GLY A 155 12.33 -11.54 5.16
CA GLY A 155 11.69 -12.85 4.94
C GLY A 155 10.47 -12.83 4.01
N ALA A 156 9.99 -11.65 3.57
CA ALA A 156 8.91 -11.57 2.58
C ALA A 156 9.39 -11.91 1.16
N LEU A 157 10.62 -11.51 0.83
CA LEU A 157 11.29 -11.80 -0.44
C LEU A 157 12.23 -13.00 -0.33
N GLY A 158 12.33 -13.76 -1.43
CA GLY A 158 13.18 -14.96 -1.50
C GLY A 158 14.68 -14.64 -1.61
N ASN A 159 15.05 -13.54 -2.28
CA ASN A 159 16.42 -13.04 -2.33
C ASN A 159 16.49 -11.62 -1.74
N PRO A 160 17.15 -11.42 -0.58
CA PRO A 160 17.34 -10.10 0.01
C PRO A 160 18.08 -9.09 -0.89
N GLU A 161 18.97 -9.56 -1.78
CA GLU A 161 19.74 -8.69 -2.70
C GLU A 161 18.84 -7.94 -3.69
N SER A 162 17.62 -8.44 -3.93
CA SER A 162 16.64 -7.74 -4.78
C SER A 162 16.29 -6.35 -4.22
N LEU A 163 16.27 -6.18 -2.90
CA LEU A 163 15.96 -4.88 -2.29
C LEU A 163 17.04 -3.83 -2.50
N THR A 164 18.30 -4.25 -2.73
CA THR A 164 19.44 -3.34 -2.89
C THR A 164 19.68 -2.91 -4.34
N GLU A 165 19.13 -3.64 -5.32
CA GLU A 165 19.29 -3.31 -6.76
C GLU A 165 18.03 -2.68 -7.38
N GLU A 166 16.97 -2.46 -6.60
CA GLU A 166 15.68 -1.93 -7.07
C GLU A 166 15.66 -0.40 -7.22
N SER A 167 14.76 0.08 -8.09
CA SER A 167 14.47 1.51 -8.25
C SER A 167 14.01 2.14 -6.94
N TYR A 168 14.40 3.39 -6.71
CA TYR A 168 14.11 4.18 -5.49
C TYR A 168 14.74 3.64 -4.21
N SER A 169 15.76 2.79 -4.32
CA SER A 169 16.69 2.49 -3.22
C SER A 169 17.68 3.65 -2.99
N GLU A 170 18.42 3.64 -1.88
CA GLU A 170 19.31 4.76 -1.51
C GLU A 170 20.33 5.15 -2.60
N GLU A 171 20.70 4.21 -3.47
CA GLU A 171 21.72 4.40 -4.51
C GLU A 171 21.17 4.39 -5.95
N ILE A 172 19.90 4.04 -6.17
CA ILE A 172 19.35 3.78 -7.51
C ILE A 172 18.02 4.51 -7.69
N GLU A 173 17.99 5.56 -8.53
CA GLU A 173 16.76 6.27 -8.87
C GLU A 173 15.87 5.45 -9.82
N MET A 174 16.48 4.76 -10.80
CA MET A 174 15.80 3.85 -11.71
C MET A 174 16.68 2.63 -11.97
N GLU A 175 16.05 1.46 -11.97
CA GLU A 175 16.72 0.19 -12.23
C GLU A 175 17.14 0.07 -13.70
N TYR A 176 18.29 -0.57 -13.91
CA TYR A 176 18.83 -0.82 -15.25
C TYR A 176 17.92 -1.78 -16.04
N PRO A 177 17.91 -1.70 -17.39
CA PRO A 177 17.10 -2.59 -18.20
C PRO A 177 17.57 -4.04 -18.06
N GLN A 178 16.63 -4.94 -17.76
CA GLN A 178 16.88 -6.37 -17.61
C GLN A 178 16.56 -7.14 -18.90
N TYR A 179 17.31 -8.22 -19.12
CA TYR A 179 17.16 -9.12 -20.27
C TYR A 179 17.17 -10.57 -19.78
N THR A 180 16.37 -11.43 -20.43
CA THR A 180 16.37 -12.86 -20.18
C THR A 180 16.40 -13.63 -21.50
N ARG A 181 16.46 -14.96 -21.41
CA ARG A 181 16.50 -15.86 -22.57
C ARG A 181 15.19 -15.72 -23.39
N PRO A 182 15.25 -15.86 -24.73
CA PRO A 182 16.42 -16.18 -25.55
C PRO A 182 17.32 -14.97 -25.84
N ALA A 183 18.58 -15.21 -26.23
CA ALA A 183 19.57 -14.17 -26.50
C ALA A 183 19.23 -13.29 -27.74
N GLU A 184 18.44 -13.82 -28.67
CA GLU A 184 17.89 -13.08 -29.80
C GLU A 184 16.40 -13.41 -29.96
N TYR A 185 15.58 -12.38 -30.10
CA TYR A 185 14.15 -12.52 -30.37
C TYR A 185 13.75 -11.55 -31.48
N LYS A 186 13.29 -12.08 -32.63
CA LYS A 186 12.90 -11.29 -33.81
C LYS A 186 13.99 -10.31 -34.30
N GLY A 187 15.27 -10.70 -34.21
CA GLY A 187 16.39 -9.84 -34.55
C GLY A 187 16.81 -8.85 -33.45
N TRP A 188 16.08 -8.76 -32.35
CA TRP A 188 16.46 -7.97 -31.18
C TRP A 188 17.42 -8.78 -30.31
N LYS A 189 18.65 -8.27 -30.19
CA LYS A 189 19.71 -8.94 -29.44
C LYS A 189 19.83 -8.39 -28.03
N VAL A 190 20.10 -9.28 -27.08
CA VAL A 190 20.60 -8.89 -25.76
C VAL A 190 21.94 -8.16 -25.95
N PRO A 191 22.21 -7.05 -25.22
CA PRO A 191 23.50 -6.36 -25.27
C PRO A 191 24.66 -7.34 -25.05
N GLU A 192 25.67 -7.32 -25.93
CA GLU A 192 26.78 -8.29 -25.91
C GLU A 192 27.53 -8.31 -24.57
N VAL A 193 27.61 -7.15 -23.89
CA VAL A 193 28.21 -7.04 -22.55
C VAL A 193 27.52 -7.94 -21.52
N LEU A 194 26.20 -8.11 -21.60
CA LEU A 194 25.43 -8.97 -20.71
C LEU A 194 25.60 -10.46 -21.02
N LEU A 195 26.13 -10.79 -22.21
CA LEU A 195 26.45 -12.17 -22.62
C LEU A 195 27.92 -12.53 -22.34
N SER A 196 28.75 -11.57 -21.92
CA SER A 196 30.20 -11.73 -21.81
C SER A 196 30.68 -12.51 -20.58
N GLY A 197 29.86 -12.60 -19.53
CA GLY A 197 30.27 -13.13 -18.22
C GLY A 197 31.23 -12.24 -17.44
N ASP A 198 31.60 -11.06 -17.97
CA ASP A 198 32.51 -10.11 -17.31
C ASP A 198 31.75 -9.27 -16.28
N HIS A 199 31.73 -9.73 -15.03
CA HIS A 199 31.00 -9.09 -13.92
C HIS A 199 31.33 -7.60 -13.75
N LYS A 200 32.58 -7.20 -13.98
CA LYS A 200 32.99 -5.79 -13.86
C LYS A 200 32.35 -4.95 -14.96
N LYS A 201 32.45 -5.38 -16.23
CA LYS A 201 31.82 -4.66 -17.36
C LYS A 201 30.30 -4.64 -17.26
N ILE A 202 29.69 -5.71 -16.75
CA ILE A 202 28.25 -5.78 -16.54
C ILE A 202 27.83 -4.77 -15.47
N SER A 203 28.52 -4.71 -14.33
CA SER A 203 28.24 -3.74 -13.27
C SER A 203 28.41 -2.30 -13.75
N GLU A 204 29.49 -2.00 -14.49
CA GLU A 204 29.73 -0.68 -15.08
C GLU A 204 28.65 -0.30 -16.11
N TRP A 205 28.18 -1.25 -16.92
CA TRP A 205 27.08 -1.02 -17.86
C TRP A 205 25.77 -0.76 -17.15
N ARG A 206 25.45 -1.51 -16.09
CA ARG A 206 24.24 -1.34 -15.27
C ARG A 206 24.20 0.04 -14.64
N LYS A 207 25.30 0.51 -14.04
CA LYS A 207 25.38 1.86 -13.44
C LYS A 207 25.21 3.00 -14.44
N LYS A 208 25.51 2.77 -15.72
CA LYS A 208 25.41 3.77 -16.78
C LYS A 208 24.00 3.86 -17.40
N LYS A 209 23.16 2.86 -17.18
CA LYS A 209 21.88 2.68 -17.87
C LYS A 209 20.71 2.89 -16.93
#